data_AF-A0A8A2U6B9-F1
#
_entry.id   AF-A0A8A2U6B9-F1
#
_cell.length_a   1.000
_cell.length_b   1.000
_cell.length_c   1.000
_cell.angle_alpha   90.00
_cell.angle_beta   90.00
_cell.angle_gamma   90.00
#
_symmetry.space_group_name_H-M   'P 1'
#
loop_
_entity.id
_entity.type
_entity.pdbx_description
1 polymer ?
#
loop_
_entity_poly.entity_id
_entity_poly.type
_entity_poly.pdbx_seq_one_letter_code
_entity_poly.pdbx_strand_id
1 'polypeptide(L)'
;MTTQFTYFGIHFAFLLPPILILGWLAIRRDRAWWGVRPLSGLGIMIALAIVYTTPFTNRLIPVGVWWYGEGAVLATVWYTPIEEYLFFVLQPILTALWLFQVRPTADRSLAIPRTHRLLGVAGGLAIAVIGWALLDNTPTYYLGWLLLWAGPVLALQWGFGSTYLWNVRRPLLVAIAVPTLYLWLVDRIAIELGVWVISDAHTTGYALLGLPIEEALFFLVTNLFVVQGITMYVWVLDRIGGVSAWTNASPRLPTSSDDR
;
A
#
# COMPACT_ATOMS: atom_id res chain seq x y z
N MET A 1 9.63 9.89 -29.23
CA MET A 1 11.02 9.55 -28.87
C MET A 1 11.00 8.08 -28.48
N THR A 2 11.71 7.22 -29.21
CA THR A 2 11.89 5.81 -28.84
C THR A 2 12.69 5.72 -27.54
N THR A 3 12.12 5.06 -26.54
CA THR A 3 12.77 4.90 -25.23
C THR A 3 13.93 3.90 -25.33
N GLN A 4 15.06 4.19 -24.69
CA GLN A 4 16.16 3.21 -24.60
C GLN A 4 15.93 2.17 -23.50
N PHE A 5 14.98 2.43 -22.59
CA PHE A 5 14.66 1.61 -21.45
C PHE A 5 13.19 1.21 -21.48
N THR A 6 12.92 -0.09 -21.35
CA THR A 6 11.55 -0.60 -21.24
C THR A 6 11.06 -0.52 -19.80
N TYR A 7 9.75 -0.52 -19.62
CA TYR A 7 9.14 -0.56 -18.29
C TYR A 7 9.49 -1.89 -17.57
N PHE A 8 9.57 -3.01 -18.29
CA PHE A 8 10.18 -4.23 -17.73
C PHE A 8 11.61 -3.99 -17.24
N GLY A 9 12.43 -3.27 -18.02
CA GLY A 9 13.78 -2.89 -17.62
C GLY A 9 13.82 -2.16 -16.28
N ILE A 10 12.91 -1.21 -16.04
CA ILE A 10 12.79 -0.52 -14.75
C ILE A 10 12.48 -1.51 -13.62
N HIS A 11 11.53 -2.42 -13.82
CA HIS A 11 11.22 -3.45 -12.83
C HIS A 11 12.42 -4.34 -12.51
N PHE A 12 13.14 -4.82 -13.54
CA PHE A 12 14.30 -5.68 -13.39
C PHE A 12 15.48 -4.96 -12.71
N ALA A 13 15.70 -3.69 -13.03
CA ALA A 13 16.83 -2.93 -12.49
C ALA A 13 16.57 -2.41 -11.07
N PHE A 14 15.33 -1.99 -10.77
CA PHE A 14 15.03 -1.24 -9.55
C PHE A 14 14.09 -1.96 -8.59
N LEU A 15 13.13 -2.77 -9.03
CA LEU A 15 12.21 -3.45 -8.09
C LEU A 15 12.72 -4.84 -7.69
N LEU A 16 13.21 -5.61 -8.65
CA LEU A 16 13.59 -7.00 -8.41
C LEU A 16 14.79 -7.15 -7.44
N PRO A 17 15.91 -6.40 -7.58
CA PRO A 17 17.04 -6.55 -6.67
C PRO A 17 16.70 -6.29 -5.19
N PRO A 18 16.03 -5.17 -4.81
CA PRO A 18 15.66 -4.98 -3.41
C PRO A 18 14.62 -5.99 -2.93
N ILE A 19 13.68 -6.45 -3.78
CA ILE A 19 12.75 -7.53 -3.42
C ILE A 19 13.51 -8.82 -3.06
N LEU A 20 14.49 -9.21 -3.88
CA LEU A 20 15.29 -10.42 -3.62
C LEU A 20 16.11 -10.29 -2.34
N ILE A 21 16.75 -9.14 -2.12
CA ILE A 21 17.54 -8.86 -0.90
C ILE A 21 16.64 -8.87 0.34
N LEU A 22 15.51 -8.16 0.32
CA LEU A 22 14.59 -8.09 1.46
C LEU A 22 13.90 -9.44 1.71
N GLY A 23 13.60 -10.21 0.66
CA GLY A 23 13.07 -11.57 0.78
C GLY A 23 14.07 -12.51 1.45
N TRP A 24 15.34 -12.45 1.02
CA TRP A 24 16.42 -13.20 1.68
C TRP A 24 16.58 -12.79 3.16
N LEU A 25 16.55 -11.49 3.45
CA LEU A 25 16.62 -10.99 4.83
C LEU A 25 15.42 -11.45 5.68
N ALA A 26 14.21 -11.46 5.11
CA ALA A 26 13.00 -11.90 5.80
C ALA A 26 13.08 -13.39 6.19
N ILE A 27 13.68 -14.22 5.34
CA ILE A 27 13.86 -15.65 5.61
C ILE A 27 14.99 -15.88 6.64
N ARG A 28 16.07 -15.10 6.57
CA ARG A 28 17.28 -15.32 7.38
C ARG A 28 17.21 -14.73 8.79
N ARG A 29 16.36 -13.72 9.02
CA ARG A 29 16.24 -13.07 10.32
C ARG A 29 15.09 -13.69 11.10
N ASP A 30 15.40 -14.34 12.22
CA ASP A 30 14.39 -14.84 13.18
C ASP A 30 13.45 -13.72 13.68
N ARG A 31 13.95 -12.49 13.61
CA ARG A 31 13.25 -11.26 13.96
C ARG A 31 12.54 -10.60 12.77
N ALA A 32 12.28 -11.25 11.64
CA ALA A 32 11.40 -10.69 10.62
C ALA A 32 9.96 -11.20 10.81
N TRP A 33 8.97 -10.44 10.34
CA TRP A 33 7.64 -11.00 10.14
C TRP A 33 7.70 -11.92 8.92
N TRP A 34 7.81 -13.22 9.15
CA TRP A 34 7.83 -14.22 8.10
C TRP A 34 6.97 -15.42 8.49
N GLY A 35 6.30 -16.03 7.50
CA GLY A 35 5.39 -17.17 7.70
C GLY A 35 3.97 -16.91 7.20
N VAL A 36 3.07 -17.84 7.48
CA VAL A 36 1.73 -17.86 6.85
C VAL A 36 0.92 -16.60 7.12
N ARG A 37 0.97 -16.04 8.35
CA ARG A 37 0.13 -14.89 8.72
C ARG A 37 0.51 -13.60 7.98
N PRO A 38 1.78 -13.13 7.97
CA PRO A 38 2.13 -11.93 7.21
C PRO A 38 2.01 -12.16 5.69
N LEU A 39 2.34 -13.36 5.20
CA LEU A 39 2.26 -13.70 3.77
C LEU A 39 0.82 -13.78 3.26
N SER A 40 -0.14 -14.26 4.06
CA SER A 40 -1.55 -14.21 3.66
C SER A 40 -2.07 -12.78 3.58
N GLY A 41 -1.64 -11.90 4.48
CA GLY A 41 -1.90 -10.46 4.40
C GLY A 41 -1.36 -9.84 3.11
N LEU A 42 -0.12 -10.17 2.74
CA LEU A 42 0.48 -9.74 1.46
C LEU A 42 -0.33 -10.26 0.26
N GLY A 43 -0.72 -11.54 0.25
CA GLY A 43 -1.54 -12.11 -0.82
C GLY A 43 -2.87 -11.37 -1.02
N ILE A 44 -3.54 -11.01 0.09
CA ILE A 44 -4.76 -10.19 0.06
C ILE A 44 -4.45 -8.80 -0.52
N MET A 45 -3.38 -8.14 -0.09
CA MET A 45 -3.02 -6.81 -0.59
C MET A 45 -2.70 -6.82 -2.09
N ILE A 46 -2.03 -7.86 -2.61
CA ILE A 46 -1.77 -8.01 -4.05
C ILE A 46 -3.09 -8.15 -4.82
N ALA A 47 -3.99 -9.01 -4.36
CA ALA A 47 -5.29 -9.20 -5.01
C ALA A 47 -6.10 -7.89 -5.03
N LEU A 48 -6.13 -7.17 -3.90
CA LEU A 48 -6.79 -5.87 -3.80
C LEU A 48 -6.13 -4.82 -4.70
N ALA A 49 -4.79 -4.77 -4.76
CA ALA A 49 -4.07 -3.84 -5.62
C ALA A 49 -4.42 -4.06 -7.10
N ILE A 50 -4.44 -5.31 -7.56
CA ILE A 50 -4.87 -5.62 -8.94
C ILE A 50 -6.30 -5.17 -9.16
N VAL A 51 -7.26 -5.65 -8.35
CA VAL A 51 -8.69 -5.41 -8.59
C VAL A 51 -9.05 -3.92 -8.47
N TYR A 52 -8.48 -3.22 -7.51
CA TYR A 52 -8.85 -1.85 -7.18
C TYR A 52 -8.11 -0.79 -8.02
N THR A 53 -6.88 -1.08 -8.46
CA THR A 53 -6.07 -0.15 -9.27
C THR A 53 -6.32 -0.31 -10.78
N THR A 54 -6.80 -1.48 -11.21
CA THR A 54 -7.18 -1.72 -12.62
C THR A 54 -8.20 -0.70 -13.16
N PRO A 55 -9.36 -0.44 -12.52
CA PRO A 55 -10.32 0.54 -13.04
C PRO A 55 -9.78 1.98 -12.98
N PHE A 56 -8.95 2.29 -11.98
CA PHE A 56 -8.31 3.60 -11.84
C PHE A 56 -7.39 3.90 -13.03
N THR A 57 -6.47 2.99 -13.34
CA THR A 57 -5.53 3.18 -14.48
C THR A 57 -6.25 3.17 -15.82
N ASN A 58 -7.21 2.26 -16.02
CA ASN A 58 -8.01 2.22 -17.25
C ASN A 58 -8.93 3.43 -17.43
N ARG A 59 -9.18 4.20 -16.37
CA ARG A 59 -9.90 5.48 -16.47
C ARG A 59 -8.99 6.63 -16.87
N LEU A 60 -7.77 6.68 -16.32
CA LEU A 60 -6.90 7.87 -16.43
C LEU A 60 -5.96 7.84 -17.64
N ILE A 61 -5.44 6.67 -18.02
CA ILE A 61 -4.57 6.52 -19.19
C ILE A 61 -5.24 7.03 -20.48
N PRO A 62 -6.48 6.63 -20.84
CA PRO A 62 -7.09 7.11 -22.09
C PRO A 62 -7.46 8.59 -22.09
N VAL A 63 -7.55 9.23 -20.92
CA VAL A 63 -7.74 10.69 -20.78
C VAL A 63 -6.42 11.44 -20.99
N GLY A 64 -5.29 10.72 -20.98
CA GLY A 64 -3.96 11.29 -21.15
C GLY A 64 -3.44 11.95 -19.88
N VAL A 65 -3.78 11.39 -18.71
CA VAL A 65 -3.17 11.82 -17.44
C VAL A 65 -1.70 11.44 -17.39
N TRP A 66 -1.37 10.25 -17.88
CA TRP A 66 -0.02 9.84 -18.24
C TRP A 66 -0.08 8.92 -19.45
N TRP A 67 1.06 8.75 -20.10
CA TRP A 67 1.24 7.82 -21.21
C TRP A 67 2.66 7.27 -21.23
N TYR A 68 2.89 6.27 -22.06
CA TYR A 68 4.17 5.57 -22.13
C TYR A 68 4.95 6.00 -23.36
N GLY A 69 6.28 6.01 -23.23
CA GLY A 69 7.17 6.28 -24.35
C GLY A 69 7.08 5.18 -25.42
N GLU A 70 7.48 5.53 -26.63
CA GLU A 70 7.44 4.60 -27.75
C GLU A 70 8.39 3.41 -27.49
N GLY A 71 7.86 2.19 -27.60
CA GLY A 71 8.58 0.94 -27.30
C GLY A 71 8.77 0.64 -25.80
N ALA A 72 8.24 1.48 -24.90
CA ALA A 72 8.43 1.29 -23.45
C ALA A 72 7.62 0.10 -22.90
N VAL A 73 6.48 -0.20 -23.52
CA VAL A 73 5.51 -1.23 -23.10
C VAL A 73 5.35 -2.30 -24.17
N LEU A 74 5.20 -3.55 -23.74
CA LEU A 74 5.08 -4.71 -24.62
C LEU A 74 3.65 -4.88 -25.14
N ALA A 75 2.66 -4.78 -24.24
CA ALA A 75 1.26 -4.98 -24.56
C ALA A 75 0.36 -4.31 -23.50
N THR A 76 -0.91 -4.11 -23.83
CA THR A 76 -1.91 -3.60 -22.89
C THR A 76 -3.05 -4.61 -22.71
N VAL A 77 -3.65 -4.60 -21.51
CA VAL A 77 -4.97 -5.19 -21.26
C VAL A 77 -5.93 -4.03 -21.06
N TRP A 78 -6.82 -3.84 -22.03
CA TRP A 78 -7.55 -2.59 -22.26
C TRP A 78 -6.58 -1.43 -22.49
N TYR A 79 -6.56 -0.42 -21.62
CA TYR A 79 -5.67 0.74 -21.75
C TYR A 79 -4.40 0.60 -20.92
N THR A 80 -4.41 -0.25 -19.88
CA THR A 80 -3.30 -0.40 -18.94
C THR A 80 -2.25 -1.39 -19.47
N PRO A 81 -0.95 -1.03 -19.49
CA PRO A 81 0.13 -1.95 -19.85
C PRO A 81 0.24 -3.17 -18.94
N ILE A 82 0.70 -4.30 -19.47
CA ILE A 82 0.97 -5.50 -18.65
C ILE A 82 2.01 -5.23 -17.56
N GLU A 83 2.92 -4.30 -17.80
CA GLU A 83 3.95 -3.87 -16.87
C GLU A 83 3.37 -3.11 -15.67
N GLU A 84 2.28 -2.37 -15.83
CA GLU A 84 1.54 -1.79 -14.70
C GLU A 84 0.90 -2.87 -13.82
N TYR A 85 0.30 -3.90 -14.43
CA TYR A 85 -0.22 -5.02 -13.65
C TYR A 85 0.90 -5.74 -12.88
N LEU A 86 2.09 -5.85 -13.47
CA LEU A 86 3.26 -6.35 -12.77
C LEU A 86 3.66 -5.40 -11.62
N PHE A 87 3.62 -4.09 -11.83
CA PHE A 87 3.86 -3.11 -10.77
C PHE A 87 2.86 -3.25 -9.61
N PHE A 88 1.57 -3.50 -9.89
CA PHE A 88 0.55 -3.76 -8.87
C PHE A 88 0.85 -4.99 -8.00
N VAL A 89 1.70 -5.91 -8.49
CA VAL A 89 2.18 -7.08 -7.75
C VAL A 89 3.50 -6.77 -7.04
N LEU A 90 4.46 -6.17 -7.74
CA LEU A 90 5.81 -5.95 -7.23
C LEU A 90 5.86 -4.87 -6.14
N GLN A 91 5.09 -3.80 -6.25
CA GLN A 91 5.09 -2.73 -5.25
C GLN A 91 4.59 -3.23 -3.88
N PRO A 92 3.46 -3.95 -3.76
CA PRO A 92 3.07 -4.53 -2.47
C PRO A 92 4.09 -5.51 -1.91
N ILE A 93 4.75 -6.31 -2.76
CA ILE A 93 5.82 -7.23 -2.34
C ILE A 93 6.99 -6.46 -1.75
N LEU A 94 7.53 -5.47 -2.47
CA LEU A 94 8.64 -4.64 -2.02
C LEU A 94 8.32 -4.00 -0.65
N THR A 95 7.16 -3.37 -0.56
CA THR A 95 6.71 -2.65 0.64
C THR A 95 6.45 -3.59 1.81
N ALA A 96 5.83 -4.75 1.57
CA ALA A 96 5.59 -5.74 2.61
C ALA A 96 6.89 -6.36 3.11
N LEU A 97 7.83 -6.70 2.22
CA LEU A 97 9.13 -7.26 2.62
C LEU A 97 9.95 -6.28 3.45
N TRP A 98 9.85 -4.98 3.17
CA TRP A 98 10.41 -3.93 4.05
C TRP A 98 9.68 -3.86 5.40
N LEU A 99 8.34 -3.80 5.38
CA LEU A 99 7.49 -3.83 6.58
C LEU A 99 7.86 -5.00 7.49
N PHE A 100 8.15 -6.16 6.91
CA PHE A 100 8.50 -7.38 7.65
C PHE A 100 9.81 -7.25 8.44
N GLN A 101 10.72 -6.37 8.02
CA GLN A 101 11.93 -6.06 8.78
C GLN A 101 11.64 -5.11 9.95
N VAL A 102 10.66 -4.20 9.78
CA VAL A 102 10.33 -3.15 10.75
C VAL A 102 9.41 -3.65 11.88
N ARG A 103 8.36 -4.41 11.54
CA ARG A 103 7.39 -5.05 12.47
C ARG A 103 6.71 -4.09 13.46
N PRO A 104 5.81 -3.22 12.99
CA PRO A 104 4.99 -2.39 13.88
C PRO A 104 3.98 -3.24 14.69
N THR A 105 4.39 -3.68 15.88
CA THR A 105 3.54 -4.43 16.83
C THR A 105 3.27 -3.61 18.09
N ALA A 106 2.05 -3.69 18.62
CA ALA A 106 1.74 -3.26 19.98
C ALA A 106 0.77 -4.24 20.67
N ASP A 107 0.88 -4.36 21.99
CA ASP A 107 -0.09 -5.13 22.77
C ASP A 107 -1.34 -4.29 23.05
N ARG A 108 -2.39 -4.47 22.25
CA ARG A 108 -3.67 -3.75 22.36
C ARG A 108 -4.86 -4.62 21.96
N SER A 109 -5.94 -4.57 22.74
CA SER A 109 -7.24 -5.16 22.39
C SER A 109 -7.84 -4.59 21.10
N LEU A 110 -8.63 -5.39 20.37
CA LEU A 110 -9.40 -4.97 19.19
C LEU A 110 -10.51 -3.95 19.51
N ALA A 111 -10.76 -3.65 20.78
CA ALA A 111 -11.71 -2.64 21.21
C ALA A 111 -11.26 -1.24 20.76
N ILE A 112 -12.00 -0.65 19.82
CA ILE A 112 -11.80 0.73 19.36
C ILE A 112 -13.01 1.57 19.76
N PRO A 113 -12.83 2.70 20.46
CA PRO A 113 -13.91 3.62 20.80
C PRO A 113 -14.69 4.07 19.56
N ARG A 114 -16.03 4.13 19.66
CA ARG A 114 -16.90 4.55 18.55
C ARG A 114 -16.50 5.90 17.96
N THR A 115 -16.13 6.86 18.80
CA THR A 115 -15.66 8.18 18.37
C THR A 115 -14.44 8.09 17.47
N HIS A 116 -13.45 7.25 17.80
CA HIS A 116 -12.25 7.09 16.97
C HIS A 116 -12.56 6.42 15.63
N ARG A 117 -13.51 5.46 15.62
CA ARG A 117 -14.00 4.85 14.38
C ARG A 117 -14.68 5.90 13.49
N LEU A 118 -15.60 6.68 14.04
CA LEU A 118 -16.32 7.72 13.30
C LEU A 118 -15.38 8.80 12.77
N LEU A 119 -14.43 9.26 13.57
CA LEU A 119 -13.43 10.24 13.13
C LEU A 119 -12.51 9.68 12.04
N GLY A 120 -12.11 8.40 12.15
CA GLY A 120 -11.31 7.72 11.12
C GLY A 120 -12.06 7.61 9.78
N VAL A 121 -13.32 7.17 9.83
CA VAL A 121 -14.19 7.10 8.63
C VAL A 121 -14.40 8.50 8.04
N ALA A 122 -14.74 9.49 8.87
CA ALA A 122 -14.96 10.86 8.44
C ALA A 122 -13.71 11.46 7.79
N GLY A 123 -12.51 11.18 8.32
CA GLY A 123 -11.24 11.63 7.74
C GLY A 123 -11.02 11.08 6.32
N GLY A 124 -11.21 9.77 6.11
CA GLY A 124 -11.06 9.17 4.78
C GLY A 124 -12.14 9.65 3.80
N LEU A 125 -13.39 9.79 4.26
CA LEU A 125 -14.47 10.33 3.43
C LEU A 125 -14.25 11.80 3.07
N ALA A 126 -13.69 12.60 3.98
CA ALA A 126 -13.34 13.99 3.68
C ALA A 126 -12.29 14.06 2.55
N ILE A 127 -11.30 13.16 2.55
CA ILE A 127 -10.33 13.04 1.44
C ILE A 127 -11.04 12.72 0.13
N ALA A 128 -12.00 11.78 0.14
CA ALA A 128 -12.77 11.44 -1.05
C ALA A 128 -13.61 12.62 -1.58
N VAL A 129 -14.25 13.37 -0.68
CA VAL A 129 -15.05 14.56 -1.02
C VAL A 129 -14.17 15.67 -1.60
N ILE A 130 -12.99 15.90 -1.03
CA ILE A 130 -12.01 16.84 -1.59
C ILE A 130 -11.60 16.38 -2.99
N GLY A 131 -11.29 15.09 -3.16
CA GLY A 131 -10.96 14.53 -4.48
C GLY A 131 -12.06 14.75 -5.51
N TRP A 132 -13.31 14.49 -5.13
CA TRP A 132 -14.47 14.73 -5.99
C TRP A 132 -14.61 16.20 -6.40
N ALA A 133 -14.43 17.14 -5.46
CA ALA A 133 -14.51 18.57 -5.73
C ALA A 133 -13.40 19.09 -6.68
N LEU A 134 -12.30 18.35 -6.82
CA LEU A 134 -11.18 18.69 -7.72
C LEU A 134 -11.35 18.14 -9.15
N LEU A 135 -12.40 17.36 -9.44
CA LEU A 135 -12.56 16.70 -10.74
C LEU A 135 -12.98 17.62 -11.88
N ASP A 136 -13.66 18.74 -11.58
CA ASP A 136 -14.19 19.65 -12.60
C ASP A 136 -13.10 20.54 -13.23
N ASN A 137 -11.88 20.51 -12.70
CA ASN A 137 -10.78 21.36 -13.15
C ASN A 137 -9.63 20.52 -13.72
N THR A 138 -9.25 20.78 -14.98
CA THR A 138 -8.28 19.97 -15.74
C THR A 138 -6.94 19.81 -15.00
N PRO A 139 -6.28 20.86 -14.48
CA PRO A 139 -4.99 20.74 -13.79
C PRO A 139 -5.07 20.00 -12.45
N THR A 140 -6.26 19.85 -11.85
CA THR A 140 -6.42 19.08 -10.60
C THR A 140 -7.04 17.71 -10.85
N TYR A 141 -7.28 17.33 -12.11
CA TYR A 141 -8.01 16.12 -12.46
C TYR A 141 -7.34 14.87 -11.91
N TYR A 142 -6.00 14.76 -12.07
CA TYR A 142 -5.28 13.61 -11.56
C TYR A 142 -5.31 13.55 -10.02
N LEU A 143 -4.99 14.68 -9.37
CA LEU A 143 -5.05 14.78 -7.91
C LEU A 143 -6.45 14.44 -7.38
N GLY A 144 -7.49 14.95 -8.04
CA GLY A 144 -8.89 14.70 -7.68
C GLY A 144 -9.24 13.22 -7.73
N TRP A 145 -8.90 12.55 -8.83
CA TRP A 145 -9.10 11.10 -8.97
C TRP A 145 -8.29 10.30 -7.95
N LEU A 146 -7.03 10.68 -7.71
CA LEU A 146 -6.17 10.03 -6.74
C LEU A 146 -6.78 10.08 -5.33
N LEU A 147 -7.25 11.26 -4.89
CA LEU A 147 -7.86 11.43 -3.57
C LEU A 147 -9.24 10.75 -3.48
N LEU A 148 -10.05 10.82 -4.55
CA LEU A 148 -11.36 10.15 -4.61
C LEU A 148 -11.22 8.63 -4.55
N TRP A 149 -10.23 8.07 -5.24
CA TRP A 149 -9.88 6.66 -5.20
C TRP A 149 -9.30 6.26 -3.84
N ALA A 150 -8.50 7.12 -3.23
CA ALA A 150 -7.83 6.78 -1.99
C ALA A 150 -8.73 6.84 -0.74
N GLY A 151 -9.58 7.86 -0.67
CA GLY A 151 -10.39 8.18 0.50
C GLY A 151 -11.23 7.01 1.05
N PRO A 152 -11.94 6.23 0.22
CA PRO A 152 -12.72 5.08 0.70
C PRO A 152 -11.87 4.02 1.40
N VAL A 153 -10.68 3.72 0.87
CA VAL A 153 -9.76 2.76 1.49
C VAL A 153 -9.26 3.29 2.84
N LEU A 154 -8.89 4.58 2.88
CA LEU A 154 -8.47 5.24 4.12
C LEU A 154 -9.60 5.28 5.16
N ALA A 155 -10.84 5.52 4.74
CA ALA A 155 -12.00 5.53 5.62
C ALA A 155 -12.20 4.17 6.30
N LEU A 156 -12.06 3.08 5.53
CA LEU A 156 -12.11 1.72 6.05
C LEU A 156 -10.95 1.45 7.02
N GLN A 157 -9.72 1.78 6.63
CA GLN A 157 -8.52 1.52 7.43
C GLN A 157 -8.50 2.31 8.74
N TRP A 158 -8.77 3.61 8.68
CA TRP A 158 -8.75 4.48 9.86
C TRP A 158 -9.99 4.27 10.73
N GLY A 159 -11.13 3.98 10.12
CA GLY A 159 -12.33 3.56 10.86
C GLY A 159 -12.14 2.25 11.62
N PHE A 160 -11.35 1.32 11.07
CA PHE A 160 -11.08 0.04 11.72
C PHE A 160 -9.98 0.11 12.78
N GLY A 161 -8.88 0.84 12.53
CA GLY A 161 -7.64 0.66 13.27
C GLY A 161 -6.86 1.92 13.65
N SER A 162 -7.39 3.13 13.45
CA SER A 162 -6.66 4.40 13.73
C SER A 162 -5.98 4.43 15.10
N THR A 163 -6.64 3.92 16.14
CA THR A 163 -6.10 3.92 17.50
C THR A 163 -4.92 2.95 17.66
N TYR A 164 -4.97 1.80 16.97
CA TYR A 164 -3.87 0.86 16.96
C TYR A 164 -2.68 1.42 16.15
N LEU A 165 -2.95 1.95 14.96
CA LEU A 165 -1.94 2.58 14.10
C LEU A 165 -1.22 3.72 14.81
N TRP A 166 -1.93 4.51 15.62
CA TRP A 166 -1.33 5.59 16.42
C TRP A 166 -0.34 5.09 17.50
N ASN A 167 -0.61 3.92 18.09
CA ASN A 167 0.30 3.30 19.06
C ASN A 167 1.61 2.83 18.41
N VAL A 168 1.53 2.35 17.16
CA VAL A 168 2.71 1.87 16.40
C VAL A 168 3.23 2.92 15.42
N ARG A 169 2.87 4.21 15.59
CA ARG A 169 3.13 5.25 14.58
C ARG A 169 4.60 5.41 14.18
N ARG A 170 5.55 5.25 15.12
CA ARG A 170 6.98 5.40 14.83
C ARG A 170 7.49 4.33 13.84
N PRO A 171 7.37 3.02 14.14
CA PRO A 171 7.74 1.99 13.17
C PRO A 171 6.85 2.02 11.92
N LEU A 172 5.57 2.38 12.05
CA LEU A 172 4.67 2.53 10.89
C LEU A 172 5.17 3.60 9.91
N LEU A 173 5.60 4.76 10.41
CA LEU A 173 6.15 5.84 9.59
C LEU A 173 7.42 5.40 8.85
N VAL A 174 8.31 4.64 9.51
CA VAL A 174 9.51 4.08 8.85
C VAL A 174 9.13 3.05 7.78
N ALA A 175 8.14 2.21 8.05
CA ALA A 175 7.65 1.22 7.10
C ALA A 175 7.00 1.85 5.86
N ILE A 176 6.43 3.06 5.98
CA ILE A 176 5.82 3.80 4.86
C ILE A 176 6.85 4.66 4.14
N ALA A 177 7.64 5.45 4.88
CA ALA A 177 8.49 6.49 4.31
C ALA A 177 9.62 5.91 3.45
N VAL A 178 10.26 4.81 3.88
CA VAL A 178 11.39 4.21 3.15
C VAL A 178 10.98 3.72 1.75
N PRO A 179 9.96 2.85 1.59
CA PRO A 179 9.54 2.44 0.25
C PRO A 179 8.95 3.60 -0.56
N THR A 180 8.31 4.59 0.09
CA THR A 180 7.79 5.78 -0.61
C THR A 180 8.92 6.60 -1.24
N LEU A 181 9.93 6.97 -0.45
CA LEU A 181 11.07 7.75 -0.94
C LEU A 181 11.88 6.97 -1.99
N TYR A 182 12.00 5.65 -1.80
CA TYR A 182 12.65 4.80 -2.80
C TYR A 182 11.90 4.80 -4.13
N LEU A 183 10.57 4.62 -4.10
CA LEU A 183 9.76 4.60 -5.32
C LEU A 183 9.68 5.98 -5.97
N TRP A 184 9.72 7.08 -5.21
CA TRP A 184 9.85 8.43 -5.79
C TRP A 184 11.12 8.58 -6.61
N LEU A 185 12.24 8.04 -6.12
CA LEU A 185 13.49 8.04 -6.87
C LEU A 185 13.38 7.21 -8.16
N VAL A 186 12.81 6.01 -8.07
CA VAL A 186 12.63 5.12 -9.23
C VAL A 186 11.71 5.75 -10.27
N ASP A 187 10.61 6.34 -9.84
CA ASP A 187 9.63 6.98 -10.72
C ASP A 187 10.21 8.20 -11.43
N ARG A 188 10.94 9.05 -10.70
CA ARG A 188 11.67 10.17 -11.28
C ARG A 188 12.68 9.70 -12.33
N ILE A 189 13.44 8.64 -12.06
CA ILE A 189 14.38 8.06 -13.03
C ILE A 189 13.63 7.60 -14.29
N ALA A 190 12.50 6.91 -14.13
CA ALA A 190 11.72 6.41 -15.26
C ALA A 190 11.12 7.53 -16.11
N ILE A 191 10.66 8.62 -15.50
CA ILE A 191 10.20 9.83 -16.19
C ILE A 191 11.35 10.51 -16.94
N GLU A 192 12.52 10.67 -16.30
CA GLU A 192 13.71 11.26 -16.93
C GLU A 192 14.22 10.41 -18.12
N LEU A 193 14.04 9.09 -18.06
CA LEU A 193 14.34 8.15 -19.15
C LEU A 193 13.22 8.08 -20.22
N GLY A 194 12.10 8.77 -20.00
CA GLY A 194 10.96 8.81 -20.92
C GLY A 194 10.14 7.53 -20.99
N VAL A 195 10.29 6.61 -20.03
CA VAL A 195 9.54 5.34 -19.98
C VAL A 195 8.04 5.61 -19.87
N TRP A 196 7.68 6.57 -19.02
CA TRP A 196 6.37 7.20 -19.00
C TRP A 196 6.51 8.71 -18.85
N VAL A 197 5.45 9.41 -19.26
CA VAL A 197 5.35 10.86 -19.25
C VAL A 197 4.05 11.23 -18.57
N ILE A 198 4.15 12.16 -17.62
CA ILE A 198 3.01 12.70 -16.88
C ILE A 198 2.51 13.97 -17.58
N SER A 199 1.20 14.15 -17.62
CA SER A 199 0.56 15.29 -18.29
C SER A 199 0.75 16.60 -17.52
N ASP A 200 1.29 17.62 -18.18
CA ASP A 200 1.30 18.99 -17.65
C ASP A 200 -0.11 19.58 -17.54
N ALA A 201 -1.05 19.12 -18.37
CA ALA A 201 -2.42 19.64 -18.40
C ALA A 201 -3.28 19.07 -17.27
N HIS A 202 -3.05 17.81 -16.89
CA HIS A 202 -3.85 17.11 -15.88
C HIS A 202 -3.22 17.10 -14.47
N THR A 203 -2.07 17.76 -14.30
CA THR A 203 -1.36 17.91 -13.03
C THR A 203 -1.31 19.35 -12.56
N THR A 204 -1.09 19.52 -11.26
CA THR A 204 -1.09 20.83 -10.60
C THR A 204 0.15 21.67 -10.93
N GLY A 205 1.16 21.09 -11.58
CA GLY A 205 2.44 21.74 -11.89
C GLY A 205 3.39 21.86 -10.69
N TYR A 206 3.00 21.39 -9.50
CA TYR A 206 3.88 21.35 -8.34
C TYR A 206 4.69 20.06 -8.32
N ALA A 207 6.00 20.19 -8.08
CA ALA A 207 6.90 19.05 -7.92
C ALA A 207 7.49 19.00 -6.51
N LEU A 208 7.59 17.80 -5.95
CA LEU A 208 8.25 17.48 -4.70
C LEU A 208 9.49 16.63 -5.00
N LEU A 209 10.69 17.12 -4.66
CA LEU A 209 11.96 16.46 -4.97
C LEU A 209 12.16 16.13 -6.47
N GLY A 210 11.55 16.93 -7.35
CA GLY A 210 11.61 16.75 -8.81
C GLY A 210 10.57 15.77 -9.37
N LEU A 211 9.63 15.31 -8.55
CA LEU A 211 8.52 14.45 -8.95
C LEU A 211 7.18 15.20 -8.84
N PRO A 212 6.25 15.08 -9.81
CA PRO A 212 4.91 15.64 -9.68
C PRO A 212 4.26 15.25 -8.35
N ILE A 213 3.57 16.19 -7.69
CA ILE A 213 2.99 15.95 -6.37
C ILE A 213 1.98 14.79 -6.38
N GLU A 214 1.27 14.60 -7.49
CA GLU A 214 0.31 13.51 -7.68
C GLU A 214 1.01 12.15 -7.66
N GLU A 215 2.13 12.00 -8.36
CA GLU A 215 2.96 10.77 -8.33
C GLU A 215 3.55 10.55 -6.93
N ALA A 216 4.04 11.62 -6.30
CA ALA A 216 4.56 11.55 -4.94
C ALA A 216 3.49 11.03 -3.95
N LEU A 217 2.26 11.56 -4.06
CA LEU A 217 1.13 11.13 -3.26
C LEU A 217 0.65 9.72 -3.62
N PHE A 218 0.70 9.32 -4.90
CA PHE A 218 0.33 7.97 -5.33
C PHE A 218 1.18 6.91 -4.62
N PHE A 219 2.51 7.05 -4.63
CA PHE A 219 3.39 6.11 -3.91
C PHE A 219 3.20 6.19 -2.39
N LEU A 220 2.98 7.39 -1.83
CA LEU A 220 2.71 7.54 -0.41
C LEU A 220 1.46 6.77 0.01
N VAL A 221 0.35 6.98 -0.71
CA VAL A 221 -0.96 6.42 -0.40
C VAL A 221 -0.99 4.91 -0.63
N THR A 222 -0.42 4.41 -1.73
CA THR A 222 -0.33 2.96 -1.99
C THR A 222 0.51 2.25 -0.94
N ASN A 223 1.65 2.82 -0.53
CA ASN A 223 2.44 2.30 0.59
C ASN A 223 1.68 2.35 1.91
N LEU A 224 0.91 3.41 2.13
CA LEU A 224 0.05 3.55 3.29
C LEU A 224 -0.99 2.41 3.33
N PHE A 225 -1.64 2.09 2.21
CA PHE A 225 -2.60 0.99 2.13
C PHE A 225 -1.99 -0.35 2.50
N VAL A 226 -0.85 -0.69 1.89
CA VAL A 226 -0.16 -1.97 2.12
C VAL A 226 0.29 -2.07 3.57
N VAL A 227 0.98 -1.04 4.07
CA VAL A 227 1.56 -1.06 5.41
C VAL A 227 0.47 -1.11 6.48
N GLN A 228 -0.54 -0.25 6.40
CA GLN A 228 -1.64 -0.24 7.36
C GLN A 228 -2.46 -1.53 7.28
N GLY A 229 -2.78 -1.98 6.07
CA GLY A 229 -3.59 -3.18 5.84
C GLY A 229 -2.97 -4.42 6.46
N ILE A 230 -1.70 -4.71 6.14
CA ILE A 230 -1.00 -5.88 6.68
C ILE A 230 -0.81 -5.76 8.19
N THR A 231 -0.43 -4.57 8.69
CA THR A 231 -0.22 -4.33 10.12
C THR A 231 -1.49 -4.60 10.93
N MET A 232 -2.64 -4.13 10.46
CA MET A 232 -3.94 -4.37 11.12
C MET A 232 -4.41 -5.82 10.96
N TYR A 233 -4.15 -6.44 9.81
CA TYR A 233 -4.49 -7.84 9.58
C TYR A 233 -3.72 -8.78 10.52
N VAL A 234 -2.40 -8.60 10.65
CA VAL A 234 -1.57 -9.36 11.60
C VAL A 234 -2.05 -9.11 13.04
N TRP A 235 -2.37 -7.87 13.39
CA TRP A 235 -2.93 -7.54 14.70
C TRP A 235 -4.23 -8.30 15.00
N VAL A 236 -5.14 -8.43 14.02
CA VAL A 236 -6.36 -9.24 14.16
C VAL A 236 -6.04 -10.71 14.39
N LEU A 237 -5.15 -11.29 13.58
CA LEU A 237 -4.77 -12.69 13.70
C LEU A 237 -4.09 -13.01 15.03
N ASP A 238 -3.28 -12.10 15.56
CA ASP A 238 -2.62 -12.27 16.85
C ASP A 238 -3.63 -12.29 18.00
N ARG A 239 -4.72 -11.52 17.90
CA ARG A 239 -5.79 -11.50 18.90
C ARG A 239 -6.68 -12.73 18.82
N ILE A 240 -7.07 -13.15 17.61
CA ILE A 240 -7.87 -14.37 17.43
C ILE A 240 -7.06 -15.61 17.87
N GLY A 241 -5.78 -15.67 17.49
CA GLY A 241 -4.89 -16.75 17.90
C GLY A 241 -4.62 -16.76 19.41
N GLY A 242 -4.43 -15.60 20.02
CA GLY A 242 -4.27 -15.46 21.47
C GLY A 242 -5.52 -15.89 22.26
N VAL A 243 -6.70 -15.51 21.79
CA VAL A 243 -7.99 -15.95 22.37
C VAL A 243 -8.14 -17.48 22.24
N SER A 244 -7.83 -18.04 21.07
CA SER A 244 -7.92 -19.50 20.83
C SER A 244 -6.96 -20.30 21.71
N ALA A 245 -5.75 -19.79 21.94
CA ALA A 245 -4.78 -20.40 22.85
C ALA A 245 -5.25 -20.34 24.32
N TRP A 246 -5.87 -19.22 24.73
CA TRP A 246 -6.41 -19.06 26.07
C TRP A 246 -7.61 -19.97 26.33
N THR A 247 -8.55 -20.09 25.38
CA THR A 247 -9.70 -21.01 25.51
C THR A 247 -9.28 -22.47 25.63
N ASN A 248 -8.24 -22.87 24.89
CA ASN A 248 -7.68 -24.23 24.95
C ASN A 248 -6.88 -24.50 26.24
N ALA A 249 -6.44 -23.45 26.93
CA ALA A 249 -5.68 -23.52 28.18
C ALA A 249 -6.56 -23.37 29.44
N SER A 250 -7.88 -23.52 29.33
CA SER A 250 -8.79 -23.49 30.48
C SER A 250 -8.31 -24.45 31.58
N PRO A 251 -8.17 -24.01 32.85
CA PRO A 251 -7.68 -24.87 33.91
C PRO A 251 -8.67 -26.03 34.08
N ARG A 252 -8.19 -27.28 33.99
CA ARG A 252 -8.97 -28.40 34.51
C ARG A 252 -9.19 -28.11 35.99
N LEU A 253 -10.44 -27.79 36.36
CA LEU A 253 -10.83 -27.71 37.75
C LEU A 253 -10.41 -29.04 38.41
N PRO A 254 -9.73 -29.03 39.55
CA PRO A 254 -9.46 -30.27 40.27
C PRO A 254 -10.81 -30.85 40.67
N THR A 255 -11.20 -31.96 40.06
CA THR A 255 -12.26 -32.80 40.58
C THR A 255 -11.69 -33.55 41.77
N SER A 256 -11.66 -32.91 42.94
CA SER A 256 -11.50 -33.64 44.21
C SER A 256 -12.87 -34.18 44.58
N SER A 257 -13.18 -35.34 44.02
CA SER A 257 -14.03 -36.33 44.68
C SER A 257 -13.28 -36.81 45.92
N ASP A 258 -13.50 -36.17 47.05
CA ASP A 258 -13.22 -36.80 48.34
C ASP A 258 -14.48 -37.58 48.75
N ASP A 259 -14.49 -38.82 48.29
CA ASP A 259 -15.23 -39.91 48.90
C ASP A 259 -14.38 -40.47 50.06
N ARG A 260 -15.02 -40.59 51.23
CA ARG A 260 -14.70 -41.38 52.44
C ARG A 260 -13.93 -40.71 53.58
#